data_AF-A0A1Q6DS77-F1
#
_entry.id   AF-A0A1Q6DS77-F1
#
_cell.length_a   1.000
_cell.length_b   1.000
_cell.length_c   1.000
_cell.angle_alpha   90.00
_cell.angle_beta   90.00
_cell.angle_gamma   90.00
#
_symmetry.space_group_name_H-M   'P 1'
#
loop_
_entity.id
_entity.type
_entity.pdbx_description
1 polymer ?
#
loop_
_entity_poly.entity_id
_entity_poly.type
_entity_poly.pdbx_seq_one_letter_code
_entity_poly.pdbx_strand_id
1 'polypeptide(L)'
;MLDFFTLGLPIAVGFILIIPILGVILTIWVIYDSIVIEEEMMPLEKIIWILAAFILPIIGPIVYYIIVKKNEKSLFEGNNIRMRQSDLDKLDKLHQLKEKGIITEKEFKEKKKKILEK
;
A
#
# COMPACT_ATOMS: atom_id res chain seq x y z
N MET A 1 14.41 -12.73 -21.89
CA MET A 1 13.79 -11.48 -21.40
C MET A 1 14.19 -11.35 -19.94
N LEU A 2 14.75 -10.22 -19.53
CA LEU A 2 15.07 -9.97 -18.13
C LEU A 2 13.82 -9.36 -17.50
N ASP A 3 13.05 -10.17 -16.77
CA ASP A 3 11.78 -9.72 -16.21
C ASP A 3 12.02 -8.70 -15.10
N PHE A 4 11.21 -7.64 -15.06
CA PHE A 4 11.29 -6.53 -14.10
C PHE A 4 11.37 -7.01 -12.63
N PHE A 5 10.85 -8.20 -12.35
CA PHE A 5 10.90 -8.89 -11.07
C PHE A 5 12.31 -9.34 -10.65
N THR A 6 13.14 -9.76 -11.59
CA THR A 6 14.52 -10.23 -11.34
C THR A 6 15.50 -9.08 -11.10
N LEU A 7 15.22 -7.89 -11.63
CA LEU A 7 15.95 -6.66 -11.32
C LEU A 7 15.42 -5.97 -10.06
N GLY A 8 14.11 -5.99 -9.81
CA GLY A 8 13.49 -5.30 -8.67
C GLY A 8 13.85 -5.89 -7.30
N LEU A 9 13.95 -7.21 -7.20
CA LEU A 9 14.24 -7.91 -5.93
C LEU A 9 15.65 -7.60 -5.36
N PRO A 10 16.76 -7.70 -6.11
CA PRO A 10 18.08 -7.38 -5.57
C PRO A 10 18.24 -5.89 -5.25
N ILE A 11 17.56 -5.01 -6.00
CA ILE A 11 17.54 -3.56 -5.72
C ILE A 11 16.79 -3.30 -4.40
N ALA A 12 15.61 -3.87 -4.22
CA ALA A 12 14.84 -3.73 -2.99
C ALA A 12 15.58 -4.27 -1.75
N VAL A 13 16.23 -5.42 -1.88
CA VAL A 13 17.05 -6.01 -0.79
C VAL A 13 18.28 -5.14 -0.49
N GLY A 14 18.93 -4.57 -1.52
CA GLY A 14 20.03 -3.63 -1.34
C GLY A 14 19.62 -2.36 -0.58
N PHE A 15 18.48 -1.75 -0.94
CA PHE A 15 17.95 -0.58 -0.23
C PHE A 15 17.58 -0.89 1.22
N ILE A 16 17.02 -2.07 1.50
CA ILE A 16 16.67 -2.50 2.86
C ILE A 16 17.90 -2.57 3.77
N LEU A 17 19.07 -2.96 3.24
CA LEU A 17 20.30 -3.05 4.02
C LEU A 17 21.07 -1.73 4.10
N ILE A 18 21.01 -0.89 3.06
CA ILE A 18 21.77 0.37 2.99
C ILE A 18 21.12 1.49 3.81
N ILE A 19 19.78 1.58 3.81
CA ILE A 19 19.04 2.62 4.55
C ILE A 19 19.37 2.67 6.05
N PRO A 20 19.41 1.56 6.81
CA PRO A 20 19.75 1.62 8.23
C PRO A 20 21.21 2.05 8.46
N ILE A 21 22.13 1.61 7.60
CA ILE A 21 23.56 1.99 7.71
C ILE A 21 23.71 3.50 7.49
N LEU A 22 23.03 4.05 6.49
CA LEU A 22 23.02 5.48 6.21
C LEU A 22 22.41 6.29 7.38
N GLY A 23 21.34 5.78 8.00
CA GLY A 23 20.73 6.39 9.18
C GLY A 23 21.70 6.48 10.38
N VAL A 24 22.49 5.43 10.60
CA VAL A 24 23.52 5.44 11.66
C VAL A 24 24.63 6.44 11.33
N ILE A 25 25.10 6.50 10.09
CA ILE A 25 26.13 7.47 9.65
C ILE A 25 25.64 8.91 9.87
N LEU A 26 24.39 9.21 9.48
CA LEU A 26 23.80 10.53 9.69
C LEU A 26 23.65 10.87 11.17
N THR A 27 23.30 9.89 12.02
CA THR A 27 23.21 10.11 13.47
C THR A 27 24.57 10.43 14.06
N ILE A 28 25.62 9.69 13.67
CA ILE A 28 27.00 9.95 14.11
C ILE A 28 27.46 11.33 13.62
N TRP A 29 27.15 11.71 12.39
CA TRP A 29 27.43 13.04 11.87
C TRP A 29 26.78 14.11 12.72
N VAL A 30 25.46 14.02 12.97
CA VAL A 30 24.74 15.05 13.74
C VAL A 30 25.29 15.17 15.17
N ILE A 31 25.67 14.05 15.79
CA ILE A 31 26.32 14.08 17.10
C ILE A 31 27.67 14.79 17.02
N TYR A 32 28.48 14.50 16.00
CA TYR A 32 29.75 15.18 15.79
C TYR A 32 29.58 16.68 15.54
N ASP A 33 28.62 17.07 14.70
CA ASP A 33 28.30 18.45 14.37
C ASP A 33 27.85 19.24 15.61
N SER A 34 26.89 18.70 16.36
CA SER A 34 26.35 19.33 17.57
C SER A 34 27.37 19.44 18.73
N ILE A 35 28.33 18.51 18.83
CA ILE A 35 29.31 18.50 19.91
C ILE A 35 30.58 19.28 19.53
N VAL A 36 31.12 19.06 18.34
CA VAL A 36 32.47 19.48 17.94
C VAL A 36 32.46 20.77 17.11
N ILE A 37 31.45 20.99 16.28
CA ILE A 37 31.39 22.17 15.40
C ILE A 37 30.69 23.32 16.12
N GLU A 38 29.59 23.04 16.82
CA GLU A 38 28.86 24.05 17.60
C GLU A 38 29.17 23.94 19.10
N GLU A 39 30.42 24.17 19.49
CA GLU A 39 30.83 24.13 20.90
C GLU A 39 30.08 25.15 21.78
N GLU A 40 29.73 26.33 21.24
CA GLU A 40 29.06 27.41 21.97
C GLU A 40 27.54 27.27 22.09
N MET A 41 26.93 26.27 21.44
CA MET A 41 25.48 26.10 21.51
C MET A 41 24.98 25.79 22.92
N MET A 42 23.85 26.39 23.29
CA MET A 42 23.20 26.12 24.57
C MET A 42 22.89 24.61 24.71
N PRO A 43 23.07 24.01 25.89
CA PRO A 43 22.85 22.57 26.09
C PRO A 43 21.47 22.06 25.66
N LEU A 44 20.44 22.91 25.82
CA LEU A 44 19.07 22.61 25.39
C LEU A 44 18.95 22.47 23.87
N GLU A 45 19.65 23.30 23.10
CA GLU A 45 19.59 23.30 21.64
C GLU A 45 20.24 22.03 21.08
N LYS A 46 21.36 21.59 21.67
CA LYS A 46 22.01 20.31 21.33
C LYS A 46 21.08 19.11 21.55
N ILE A 47 20.34 19.09 22.66
CA ILE A 47 19.37 18.02 22.96
C ILE A 47 18.24 18.01 21.93
N ILE A 48 17.74 19.19 21.54
CA ILE A 48 16.69 19.33 20.52
C ILE A 48 17.18 18.80 19.16
N TRP A 49 18.42 19.13 18.76
CA TRP A 49 18.99 18.66 17.50
C TRP A 49 19.20 17.15 17.46
N ILE A 50 19.70 16.56 18.54
CA ILE A 50 19.85 15.10 18.65
C ILE A 50 18.48 14.41 18.60
N LEU A 51 17.48 14.96 19.30
CA LEU A 51 16.12 14.42 19.30
C LEU A 51 15.46 14.54 17.91
N ALA A 52 15.65 15.66 17.23
CA ALA A 52 15.16 15.89 15.87
C ALA A 52 15.79 14.90 14.88
N ALA A 53 17.09 14.63 14.98
CA ALA A 53 17.80 13.66 14.14
C ALA A 53 17.30 12.22 14.33
N PHE A 54 16.76 11.90 15.51
CA PHE A 54 16.14 10.60 15.76
C PHE A 54 14.75 10.48 15.14
N ILE A 55 13.99 11.57 15.07
CA ILE A 55 12.61 11.58 14.57
C ILE A 55 12.54 11.70 13.04
N LEU A 56 13.45 12.46 12.42
CA LEU A 56 13.50 12.68 10.97
C LEU A 56 13.47 11.39 10.12
N PRO A 57 14.27 10.34 10.45
CA PRO A 57 14.30 9.09 9.69
C PRO A 57 12.97 8.33 9.71
N ILE A 58 12.11 8.58 10.70
CA ILE A 58 10.83 7.89 10.89
C ILE A 58 9.72 8.55 10.04
N ILE A 59 9.79 9.87 9.83
CA ILE A 59 8.78 10.63 9.10
C ILE A 59 8.67 10.16 7.64
N GLY A 60 9.81 9.91 6.98
CA GLY A 60 9.84 9.48 5.57
C GLY A 60 9.02 8.20 5.31
N PRO A 61 9.29 7.09 6.02
CA PRO A 61 8.52 5.84 5.92
C PRO A 61 7.03 6.01 6.24
N ILE A 62 6.68 6.85 7.22
CA ILE A 62 5.28 7.12 7.58
C ILE A 62 4.55 7.78 6.41
N VAL A 63 5.15 8.83 5.83
CA VAL A 63 4.55 9.55 4.69
C VAL A 63 4.41 8.63 3.48
N TYR A 64 5.44 7.85 3.16
CA TYR A 64 5.40 6.86 2.09
C TYR A 64 4.25 5.85 2.28
N TYR A 65 4.11 5.31 3.50
CA TYR A 65 3.06 4.34 3.82
C TYR A 65 1.66 4.94 3.62
N ILE A 66 1.44 6.17 4.07
CA ILE A 66 0.14 6.86 3.96
C ILE A 66 -0.21 7.12 2.50
N ILE A 67 0.73 7.58 1.66
CA ILE A 67 0.47 7.89 0.26
C ILE A 67 0.24 6.61 -0.55
N VAL A 68 1.14 5.63 -0.43
CA VAL A 68 1.11 4.44 -1.29
C VAL A 68 -0.05 3.51 -0.91
N LYS A 69 -0.26 3.25 0.39
CA LYS A 69 -1.22 2.24 0.82
C LYS A 69 -2.67 2.72 0.79
N LYS A 70 -2.91 4.03 0.81
CA LYS A 70 -4.26 4.59 0.66
C LYS A 70 -4.79 4.38 -0.76
N ASN A 71 -3.91 4.35 -1.77
CA ASN A 71 -4.30 4.15 -3.16
C ASN A 71 -4.74 2.71 -3.45
N GLU A 72 -4.07 1.70 -2.89
CA GLU A 72 -4.46 0.29 -3.08
C GLU A 72 -5.87 0.00 -2.58
N LYS A 73 -6.19 0.39 -1.34
CA LYS A 73 -7.51 0.10 -0.74
C LYS A 73 -8.66 0.66 -1.58
N SER A 74 -8.49 1.85 -2.14
CA SER A 74 -9.52 2.48 -2.98
C SER A 74 -9.79 1.74 -4.29
N LEU A 75 -8.77 1.09 -4.87
CA LEU A 75 -8.89 0.34 -6.12
C LEU A 75 -9.53 -1.04 -5.91
N PHE A 76 -9.14 -1.75 -4.84
CA PHE A 76 -9.73 -3.05 -4.51
C PHE A 76 -11.21 -2.94 -4.14
N GLU A 77 -11.58 -1.89 -3.41
CA GLU A 77 -12.98 -1.67 -2.99
C GLU A 77 -13.87 -1.29 -4.17
N GLY A 78 -13.38 -0.42 -5.07
CA GLY A 78 -14.09 -0.06 -6.30
C GLY A 78 -14.31 -1.25 -7.26
N ASN A 79 -13.34 -2.15 -7.37
CA ASN A 79 -13.44 -3.30 -8.29
C ASN A 79 -14.43 -4.36 -7.77
N ASN A 80 -14.46 -4.62 -6.46
CA ASN A 80 -15.41 -5.55 -5.84
C ASN A 80 -16.86 -5.05 -5.95
N ILE A 81 -17.09 -3.73 -5.79
CA ILE A 81 -18.42 -3.13 -5.94
C ILE A 81 -18.91 -3.26 -7.40
N ARG A 82 -18.04 -3.00 -8.38
CA ARG A 82 -18.38 -3.16 -9.82
C ARG A 82 -18.70 -4.60 -10.19
N MET A 83 -17.91 -5.56 -9.68
CA MET A 83 -18.15 -6.98 -9.93
C MET A 83 -19.51 -7.41 -9.36
N ARG A 84 -19.81 -7.03 -8.11
CA ARG A 84 -21.09 -7.32 -7.45
C ARG A 84 -22.28 -6.72 -8.20
N GLN A 85 -22.16 -5.48 -8.67
CA GLN A 85 -23.19 -4.84 -9.49
C GLN A 85 -23.43 -5.62 -10.79
N SER A 86 -22.36 -6.05 -11.47
CA SER A 86 -22.48 -6.83 -12.71
C SER A 86 -23.18 -8.18 -12.52
N ASP A 87 -23.04 -8.80 -11.34
CA ASP A 87 -23.67 -10.08 -11.02
C ASP A 87 -25.15 -9.89 -10.62
N LEU A 88 -25.49 -8.78 -9.97
CA LEU A 88 -26.89 -8.38 -9.72
C LEU A 88 -27.61 -8.09 -11.05
N ASP A 89 -26.99 -7.35 -11.97
CA ASP A 89 -27.56 -7.03 -13.27
C ASP A 89 -27.83 -8.30 -14.12
N LYS A 90 -26.95 -9.32 -14.01
CA LYS A 90 -27.17 -10.63 -14.67
C LYS A 90 -28.34 -11.38 -14.04
N LEU A 91 -28.50 -11.29 -12.72
CA LEU A 91 -29.57 -11.95 -11.99
C LEU A 91 -30.95 -11.37 -12.37
N ASP A 92 -31.03 -10.05 -12.52
CA ASP A 92 -32.21 -9.33 -12.99
C ASP A 92 -32.59 -9.74 -14.42
N LYS A 93 -31.61 -9.80 -15.33
CA LYS A 93 -31.84 -10.30 -16.70
C LYS A 93 -32.33 -11.74 -16.72
N LEU A 94 -31.78 -12.60 -15.86
CA LEU A 94 -32.23 -13.99 -15.72
C LEU A 94 -33.69 -14.05 -15.24
N HIS A 95 -34.09 -13.18 -14.31
CA HIS A 95 -35.47 -13.12 -13.82
C HIS A 95 -36.44 -12.72 -14.94
N GLN A 96 -36.09 -11.69 -15.72
CA GLN A 96 -36.90 -11.24 -16.85
C GLN A 96 -37.06 -12.31 -17.93
N LEU A 97 -36.00 -13.09 -18.22
CA LEU A 97 -36.07 -14.18 -19.19
C LEU A 97 -37.01 -15.30 -18.73
N LYS A 98 -37.04 -15.58 -17.43
CA LYS A 98 -37.96 -16.54 -16.82
C LYS A 98 -39.41 -16.05 -16.92
N GLU A 99 -39.67 -14.79 -16.56
CA GLU A 99 -41.02 -14.20 -16.64
C GLU A 99 -41.57 -14.17 -18.06
N LYS A 100 -40.71 -13.94 -19.06
CA LYS A 100 -41.07 -14.01 -20.48
C LYS A 100 -41.29 -15.43 -21.00
N GLY A 101 -41.09 -16.46 -20.17
CA GLY A 101 -41.19 -17.87 -20.58
C GLY A 101 -40.11 -18.34 -21.55
N ILE A 102 -39.02 -17.56 -21.70
CA ILE A 102 -37.92 -17.85 -22.64
C ILE A 102 -37.01 -18.95 -22.09
N ILE A 103 -36.91 -19.05 -20.76
CA ILE A 103 -36.13 -20.08 -20.06
C ILE A 103 -37.01 -20.85 -19.08
N THR A 104 -36.69 -22.13 -18.89
CA THR A 104 -37.41 -22.99 -17.95
C THR A 104 -36.93 -22.80 -16.50
N GLU A 105 -37.77 -23.16 -15.53
CA GLU A 105 -37.46 -23.05 -14.08
C GLU A 105 -36.17 -23.81 -13.70
N LYS A 106 -35.89 -24.92 -14.40
CA LYS A 106 -34.68 -25.73 -14.19
C LYS A 106 -33.42 -24.98 -14.64
N GLU A 107 -33.45 -24.37 -15.82
CA GLU A 107 -32.34 -23.59 -16.37
C GLU A 107 -32.06 -22.31 -15.57
N PHE A 108 -33.11 -21.66 -15.07
CA PHE A 108 -32.97 -20.50 -14.19
C PHE A 108 -32.25 -20.86 -12.88
N LYS A 109 -32.63 -21.96 -12.23
CA LYS A 109 -31.98 -22.42 -10.99
C LYS A 109 -30.50 -22.76 -11.20
N GLU A 110 -30.16 -23.42 -12.29
CA GLU A 110 -28.78 -23.78 -12.60
C GLU A 110 -27.90 -22.54 -12.87
N LYS A 111 -28.40 -21.58 -13.66
CA LYS A 111 -27.66 -20.35 -13.98
C LYS A 111 -27.52 -19.41 -12.78
N LYS A 112 -28.55 -19.31 -11.93
CA LYS A 112 -28.49 -18.56 -10.66
C LYS A 112 -27.43 -19.12 -9.71
N LYS A 113 -27.35 -20.45 -9.58
CA LYS A 113 -26.35 -21.11 -8.73
C LYS A 113 -24.92 -20.81 -9.19
N LYS A 114 -24.66 -20.86 -10.50
CA LYS A 114 -23.34 -20.52 -11.08
C LYS A 114 -22.89 -19.08 -10.84
N ILE A 115 -23.81 -18.14 -10.62
CA ILE A 115 -23.49 -16.74 -10.34
C ILE A 115 -23.25 -16.51 -8.84
N LEU A 116 -23.96 -17.24 -7.97
CA LEU A 116 -23.83 -17.10 -6.51
C LEU A 116 -22.63 -17.85 -5.90
N GLU A 117 -22.17 -18.93 -6.53
CA GLU A 117 -21.08 -19.78 -6.02
C GLU A 117 -19.71 -19.51 -6.67
N LYS A 118 -19.57 -18.37 -7.37
CA LYS A 118 -18.31 -17.95 -8.01
C LYS A 118 -17.38 -17.28 -7.01
#